data_AF-A0A971WEE1-F1
#
_entry.id   AF-A0A971WEE1-F1
#
_cell.length_a   1.000
_cell.length_b   1.000
_cell.length_c   1.000
_cell.angle_alpha   90.00
_cell.angle_beta   90.00
_cell.angle_gamma   90.00
#
_symmetry.space_group_name_H-M   'P 1'
#
loop_
_entity.id
_entity.type
_entity.pdbx_description
1 polymer ?
#
loop_
_entity_poly.entity_id
_entity_poly.type
_entity_poly.pdbx_seq_one_letter_code
_entity_poly.pdbx_strand_id
1 'polypeptide(L)'
;SYLRSKRGDDVLPDNLTLTYEKVQEMRYGENPHQKAAFYAEIGAPANSLVKAEQIHGKELSYNNINDTNGALDVLKEFDRSKPVAVAVKHANPCGVGMGETILEAYLNAFEADSVSIFGGIVALNREADKETAEELAKIFLEIIIAPSFSKEAIEILSAKKNLRLLVLPELAKANCENSVDLKKVVGGLLVQELDTKLFCERDLKCVTKRKPTAAEMMQLEFAWRVVKHVKSNGICLVKGNRTVGVGPGQTNRVTALELAVNYAGDAAKGAVMGSDAFFPFSDCIEVAKKAGITAVIQPGGSVKDEDSIKAADEANIAMIFTGMRHFKH
;
A
#
# COMPACT_ATOMS: atom_id res chain seq x y z
N SER A 1 17.94 -14.85 -12.57
CA SER A 1 17.97 -16.34 -12.57
C SER A 1 19.12 -16.84 -11.70
N TYR A 2 18.99 -18.05 -11.13
CA TYR A 2 20.02 -18.65 -10.26
C TYR A 2 21.42 -18.66 -10.87
N LEU A 3 21.55 -19.04 -12.15
CA LEU A 3 22.87 -19.09 -12.81
C LEU A 3 23.49 -17.70 -12.98
N ARG A 4 22.69 -16.65 -13.20
CA ARG A 4 23.19 -15.26 -13.28
C ARG A 4 23.68 -14.75 -11.94
N SER A 5 22.92 -14.99 -10.88
CA SER A 5 23.37 -14.59 -9.53
C SER A 5 24.64 -15.32 -9.11
N LYS A 6 24.82 -16.59 -9.53
CA LYS A 6 26.06 -17.34 -9.30
C LYS A 6 27.24 -16.85 -10.14
N ARG A 7 26.99 -16.23 -11.29
CA ARG A 7 28.02 -15.67 -12.17
C ARG A 7 28.37 -14.22 -11.86
N GLY A 8 27.57 -13.52 -11.05
CA GLY A 8 27.75 -12.09 -10.79
C GLY A 8 27.41 -11.21 -12.00
N ASP A 9 26.55 -11.69 -12.89
CA ASP A 9 26.11 -10.93 -14.06
C ASP A 9 25.25 -9.71 -13.61
N ASP A 10 25.22 -8.66 -14.44
CA ASP A 10 24.40 -7.46 -14.23
C ASP A 10 22.90 -7.81 -14.01
N VAL A 11 22.22 -7.02 -13.18
CA VAL A 11 20.77 -7.10 -12.95
C VAL A 11 20.01 -6.91 -14.26
N LEU A 12 20.51 -6.03 -15.15
CA LEU A 12 19.90 -5.70 -16.43
C LEU A 12 20.82 -6.04 -17.63
N PRO A 13 20.97 -7.33 -17.97
CA PRO A 13 21.87 -7.76 -19.04
C PRO A 13 21.26 -7.57 -20.43
N ASP A 14 22.13 -7.52 -21.46
CA ASP A 14 21.74 -7.41 -22.88
C ASP A 14 20.71 -8.45 -23.33
N ASN A 15 20.81 -9.68 -22.81
CA ASN A 15 19.87 -10.77 -23.07
C ASN A 15 19.17 -11.16 -21.77
N LEU A 16 17.84 -11.08 -21.73
CA LEU A 16 17.04 -11.45 -20.55
C LEU A 16 16.29 -12.78 -20.76
N THR A 17 16.51 -13.72 -19.84
CA THR A 17 15.80 -15.00 -19.78
C THR A 17 15.25 -15.19 -18.38
N LEU A 18 13.93 -15.32 -18.28
CA LEU A 18 13.20 -15.53 -17.04
C LEU A 18 12.56 -16.92 -17.06
N THR A 19 12.59 -17.63 -15.94
CA THR A 19 12.08 -18.98 -15.82
C THR A 19 11.08 -19.04 -14.67
N TYR A 20 9.89 -19.59 -14.97
CA TYR A 20 8.81 -19.74 -14.02
C TYR A 20 8.19 -21.13 -14.09
N GLU A 21 7.63 -21.59 -12.98
CA GLU A 21 6.85 -22.81 -12.85
C GLU A 21 5.37 -22.49 -12.66
N LYS A 22 4.48 -23.23 -13.33
CA LYS A 22 3.03 -23.02 -13.16
C LYS A 22 2.62 -23.52 -11.78
N VAL A 23 2.00 -22.64 -11.00
CA VAL A 23 1.45 -22.94 -9.66
C VAL A 23 -0.01 -23.37 -9.77
N GLN A 24 -0.81 -22.64 -10.55
CA GLN A 24 -2.25 -22.85 -10.63
C GLN A 24 -2.77 -22.44 -12.01
N GLU A 25 -3.65 -23.25 -12.61
CA GLU A 25 -4.49 -22.82 -13.74
C GLU A 25 -5.66 -21.97 -13.19
N MET A 26 -5.89 -20.80 -13.75
CA MET A 26 -6.95 -19.90 -13.28
C MET A 26 -8.23 -20.11 -14.05
N ARG A 27 -9.37 -20.00 -13.37
CA ARG A 27 -10.70 -20.11 -14.00
C ARG A 27 -10.87 -19.14 -15.18
N TYR A 28 -10.33 -17.93 -15.04
CA TYR A 28 -10.22 -16.89 -16.06
C TYR A 28 -9.19 -15.84 -15.60
N GLY A 29 -8.83 -14.92 -16.50
CA GLY A 29 -7.94 -13.77 -16.23
C GLY A 29 -8.65 -12.65 -15.46
N GLU A 30 -8.38 -11.40 -15.79
CA GLU A 30 -9.11 -10.28 -15.18
C GLU A 30 -10.62 -10.35 -15.49
N ASN A 31 -10.95 -10.83 -16.69
CA ASN A 31 -12.32 -10.95 -17.19
C ASN A 31 -12.64 -12.41 -17.60
N PRO A 32 -13.92 -12.85 -17.49
CA PRO A 32 -14.33 -14.24 -17.73
C PRO A 32 -13.95 -14.86 -19.08
N HIS A 33 -13.77 -14.05 -20.12
CA HIS A 33 -13.44 -14.50 -21.48
C HIS A 33 -11.93 -14.71 -21.70
N GLN A 34 -11.09 -14.33 -20.72
CA GLN A 34 -9.62 -14.43 -20.81
C GLN A 34 -9.15 -15.69 -20.08
N LYS A 35 -8.23 -16.45 -20.68
CA LYS A 35 -7.54 -17.55 -19.99
C LYS A 35 -6.39 -17.01 -19.14
N ALA A 36 -6.09 -17.65 -18.01
CA ALA A 36 -4.97 -17.27 -17.17
C ALA A 36 -4.39 -18.44 -16.38
N ALA A 37 -3.17 -18.25 -15.89
CA ALA A 37 -2.50 -19.13 -14.95
C ALA A 37 -1.56 -18.31 -14.06
N PHE A 38 -1.32 -18.78 -12.84
CA PHE A 38 -0.35 -18.19 -11.92
C PHE A 38 0.93 -18.99 -11.93
N TYR A 39 2.05 -18.28 -11.99
CA TYR A 39 3.38 -18.85 -12.10
C TYR A 39 4.29 -18.33 -10.99
N ALA A 40 5.19 -19.17 -10.49
CA ALA A 40 6.20 -18.83 -9.51
C ALA A 40 7.58 -18.74 -10.16
N GLU A 41 8.34 -17.71 -9.81
CA GLU A 41 9.75 -17.64 -10.19
C GLU A 41 10.54 -18.76 -9.51
N ILE A 42 11.48 -19.36 -10.22
CA ILE A 42 12.42 -20.31 -9.62
C ILE A 42 13.22 -19.60 -8.52
N GLY A 43 13.08 -20.08 -7.29
CA GLY A 43 13.74 -19.48 -6.13
C GLY A 43 13.03 -18.24 -5.57
N ALA A 44 11.73 -18.09 -5.83
CA ALA A 44 10.92 -16.99 -5.31
C ALA A 44 11.14 -16.74 -3.80
N PRO A 45 11.32 -15.48 -3.37
CA PRO A 45 11.54 -15.12 -1.97
C PRO A 45 10.48 -15.65 -1.00
N ALA A 46 10.87 -15.96 0.24
CA ALA A 46 9.96 -16.49 1.26
C ALA A 46 8.80 -15.55 1.61
N ASN A 47 8.95 -14.24 1.40
CA ASN A 47 7.96 -13.20 1.66
C ASN A 47 7.04 -12.91 0.45
N SER A 48 7.07 -13.74 -0.59
CA SER A 48 6.25 -13.55 -1.80
C SER A 48 4.94 -14.33 -1.74
N LEU A 49 3.91 -13.84 -2.42
CA LEU A 49 2.57 -14.45 -2.42
C LEU A 49 2.56 -15.91 -2.91
N VAL A 50 3.46 -16.28 -3.82
CA VAL A 50 3.61 -17.66 -4.30
C VAL A 50 4.02 -18.65 -3.19
N LYS A 51 4.48 -18.16 -2.03
CA LYS A 51 4.81 -18.97 -0.85
C LYS A 51 3.67 -19.04 0.17
N ALA A 52 2.55 -18.35 -0.07
CA ALA A 52 1.41 -18.41 0.82
C ALA A 52 0.70 -19.76 0.72
N GLU A 53 0.37 -20.35 1.86
CA GLU A 53 -0.44 -21.55 1.95
C GLU A 53 -1.91 -21.16 2.09
N GLN A 54 -2.78 -21.69 1.22
CA GLN A 54 -4.22 -21.52 1.37
C GLN A 54 -4.78 -22.62 2.27
N ILE A 55 -5.26 -22.25 3.46
CA ILE A 55 -5.77 -23.21 4.46
C ILE A 55 -7.29 -23.34 4.46
N HIS A 56 -8.01 -22.44 3.78
CA HIS A 56 -9.47 -22.46 3.67
C HIS A 56 -9.96 -21.73 2.41
N GLY A 57 -11.21 -21.99 2.02
CA GLY A 57 -11.92 -21.22 1.00
C GLY A 57 -11.83 -21.77 -0.43
N LYS A 58 -12.39 -21.00 -1.37
CA LYS A 58 -12.37 -21.31 -2.81
C LYS A 58 -10.99 -21.09 -3.42
N GLU A 59 -10.71 -21.69 -4.57
CA GLU A 59 -9.52 -21.37 -5.37
C GLU A 59 -9.38 -19.85 -5.60
N LEU A 60 -8.13 -19.38 -5.62
CA LEU A 60 -7.80 -17.98 -5.89
C LEU A 60 -8.06 -17.66 -7.36
N SER A 61 -8.69 -16.51 -7.62
CA SER A 61 -8.82 -15.95 -8.97
C SER A 61 -7.61 -15.10 -9.36
N TYR A 62 -7.53 -14.71 -10.64
CA TYR A 62 -6.51 -13.76 -11.11
C TYR A 62 -6.52 -12.46 -10.31
N ASN A 63 -7.70 -11.84 -10.14
CA ASN A 63 -7.84 -10.59 -9.38
C ASN A 63 -7.51 -10.78 -7.89
N ASN A 64 -7.83 -11.94 -7.32
CA ASN A 64 -7.44 -12.25 -5.94
C ASN A 64 -5.91 -12.22 -5.78
N ILE A 65 -5.16 -12.82 -6.71
CA ILE A 65 -3.69 -12.79 -6.68
C ILE A 65 -3.17 -11.37 -6.80
N ASN A 66 -3.68 -10.59 -7.77
CA ASN A 66 -3.25 -9.22 -8.01
C ASN A 66 -3.54 -8.30 -6.80
N ASP A 67 -4.75 -8.36 -6.25
CA ASP A 67 -5.15 -7.53 -5.11
C ASP A 67 -4.41 -7.95 -3.82
N THR A 68 -4.16 -9.26 -3.61
CA THR A 68 -3.39 -9.73 -2.45
C THR A 68 -1.94 -9.26 -2.55
N ASN A 69 -1.36 -9.25 -3.76
CA ASN A 69 -0.02 -8.71 -3.94
C ASN A 69 0.04 -7.21 -3.61
N GLY A 70 -0.95 -6.43 -4.04
CA GLY A 70 -1.06 -5.01 -3.65
C GLY A 70 -1.15 -4.81 -2.13
N ALA A 71 -1.93 -5.66 -1.44
CA ALA A 71 -2.02 -5.62 0.02
C ALA A 71 -0.69 -5.94 0.70
N LEU A 72 0.04 -6.94 0.19
CA LEU A 72 1.36 -7.32 0.69
C LEU A 72 2.40 -6.22 0.46
N ASP A 73 2.40 -5.58 -0.71
CA ASP A 73 3.35 -4.50 -1.02
C ASP A 73 3.22 -3.34 -0.02
N VAL A 74 1.98 -2.93 0.30
CA VAL A 74 1.73 -1.91 1.33
C VAL A 74 2.17 -2.42 2.70
N LEU A 75 1.80 -3.66 3.08
CA LEU A 75 2.10 -4.22 4.40
C LEU A 75 3.61 -4.30 4.65
N LYS A 76 4.41 -4.58 3.62
CA LYS A 76 5.88 -4.66 3.70
C LYS A 76 6.58 -3.33 3.94
N GLU A 77 5.91 -2.21 3.73
CA GLU A 77 6.41 -0.91 4.17
C GLU A 77 6.37 -0.78 5.69
N PHE A 78 5.65 -1.66 6.38
CA PHE A 78 5.58 -1.72 7.83
C PHE A 78 6.35 -2.94 8.30
N ASP A 79 7.36 -2.72 9.13
CA ASP A 79 8.06 -3.81 9.79
C ASP A 79 7.19 -4.46 10.88
N ARG A 80 7.82 -5.29 11.72
CA ARG A 80 7.16 -5.90 12.89
C ARG A 80 7.29 -5.06 14.16
N SER A 81 7.54 -3.75 14.08
CA SER A 81 7.58 -2.88 15.26
C SER A 81 6.19 -2.62 15.85
N LYS A 82 5.15 -2.52 15.00
CA LYS A 82 3.75 -2.32 15.42
C LYS A 82 2.79 -3.28 14.70
N PRO A 83 1.66 -3.67 15.31
CA PRO A 83 0.54 -4.26 14.59
C PRO A 83 -0.01 -3.35 13.49
N VAL A 84 -0.21 -3.91 12.30
CA VAL A 84 -0.71 -3.22 11.11
C VAL A 84 -1.69 -4.12 10.37
N ALA A 85 -2.80 -3.53 9.94
CA ALA A 85 -3.76 -4.11 9.03
C ALA A 85 -3.87 -3.24 7.77
N VAL A 86 -3.86 -3.90 6.62
CA VAL A 86 -4.03 -3.27 5.29
C VAL A 86 -5.26 -3.88 4.64
N ALA A 87 -6.20 -3.02 4.24
CA ALA A 87 -7.36 -3.34 3.44
C ALA A 87 -7.15 -2.82 2.01
N VAL A 88 -7.30 -3.71 1.02
CA VAL A 88 -7.16 -3.40 -0.41
C VAL A 88 -8.39 -3.82 -1.19
N LYS A 89 -8.69 -3.05 -2.24
CA LYS A 89 -9.64 -3.40 -3.29
C LYS A 89 -9.12 -2.90 -4.63
N HIS A 90 -9.15 -3.75 -5.66
CA HIS A 90 -8.64 -3.41 -7.00
C HIS A 90 -7.20 -2.86 -6.96
N ALA A 91 -6.33 -3.57 -6.24
CA ALA A 91 -4.93 -3.26 -6.01
C ALA A 91 -4.62 -1.85 -5.42
N ASN A 92 -5.62 -1.15 -4.87
CA ASN A 92 -5.43 0.11 -4.16
C ASN A 92 -5.75 -0.04 -2.67
N PRO A 93 -4.96 0.56 -1.75
CA PRO A 93 -5.30 0.56 -0.33
C PRO A 93 -6.53 1.43 -0.11
N CYS A 94 -7.62 0.83 0.38
CA CYS A 94 -8.80 1.55 0.82
C CYS A 94 -8.72 1.92 2.31
N GLY A 95 -7.97 1.14 3.10
CA GLY A 95 -7.74 1.45 4.51
C GLY A 95 -6.45 0.84 5.03
N VAL A 96 -5.66 1.62 5.77
CA VAL A 96 -4.49 1.11 6.51
C VAL A 96 -4.60 1.61 7.94
N GLY A 97 -4.45 0.70 8.90
CA GLY A 97 -4.56 0.97 10.32
C GLY A 97 -3.40 0.36 11.10
N MET A 98 -2.95 1.09 12.11
CA MET A 98 -1.98 0.65 13.11
C MET A 98 -2.66 0.58 14.48
N GLY A 99 -2.13 -0.19 15.41
CA GLY A 99 -2.65 -0.26 16.77
C GLY A 99 -1.67 -0.93 17.71
N GLU A 100 -2.02 -1.02 19.00
CA GLU A 100 -1.26 -1.76 20.00
C GLU A 100 -1.55 -3.27 19.92
N THR A 101 -2.70 -3.65 19.36
CA THR A 101 -3.07 -5.04 19.04
C THR A 101 -3.43 -5.17 17.56
N ILE A 102 -3.43 -6.40 17.05
CA ILE A 102 -3.85 -6.65 15.66
C ILE A 102 -5.33 -6.37 15.43
N LEU A 103 -6.16 -6.57 16.46
CA LEU A 103 -7.56 -6.15 16.49
C LEU A 103 -7.69 -4.64 16.31
N GLU A 104 -6.98 -3.85 17.11
CA GLU A 104 -7.03 -2.38 17.03
C GLU A 104 -6.56 -1.90 15.65
N ALA A 105 -5.49 -2.50 15.12
CA ALA A 105 -5.01 -2.19 13.78
C ALA A 105 -6.08 -2.49 12.70
N TYR A 106 -6.77 -3.62 12.79
CA TYR A 106 -7.87 -3.97 11.90
C TYR A 106 -9.05 -2.99 12.02
N LEU A 107 -9.50 -2.66 13.24
CA LEU A 107 -10.58 -1.71 13.44
C LEU A 107 -10.22 -0.33 12.86
N ASN A 108 -8.98 0.12 13.06
CA ASN A 108 -8.47 1.34 12.45
C ASN A 108 -8.46 1.28 10.91
N ALA A 109 -8.11 0.15 10.31
CA ALA A 109 -8.17 -0.02 8.86
C ALA A 109 -9.62 -0.09 8.34
N PHE A 110 -10.53 -0.73 9.08
CA PHE A 110 -11.95 -0.82 8.76
C PHE A 110 -12.63 0.56 8.82
N GLU A 111 -12.33 1.37 9.83
CA GLU A 111 -12.89 2.71 9.97
C GLU A 111 -12.32 3.74 8.98
N ALA A 112 -11.23 3.40 8.28
CA ALA A 112 -10.68 4.26 7.22
C ALA A 112 -11.61 4.36 6.01
N ASP A 113 -12.19 3.24 5.59
CA ASP A 113 -13.21 3.17 4.54
C ASP A 113 -14.05 1.89 4.71
N SER A 114 -15.06 2.00 5.57
CA SER A 114 -15.94 0.87 5.92
C SER A 114 -16.83 0.43 4.77
N VAL A 115 -16.97 1.24 3.71
CA VAL A 115 -17.78 0.90 2.53
C VAL A 115 -16.94 0.12 1.53
N SER A 116 -15.74 0.60 1.20
CA SER A 116 -14.90 -0.03 0.18
C SER A 116 -14.30 -1.35 0.62
N ILE A 117 -14.04 -1.56 1.91
CA ILE A 117 -13.49 -2.82 2.45
C ILE A 117 -14.39 -4.03 2.20
N PHE A 118 -15.70 -3.84 1.97
CA PHE A 118 -16.61 -4.93 1.61
C PHE A 118 -16.21 -5.58 0.27
N GLY A 119 -15.98 -6.89 0.32
CA GLY A 119 -15.46 -7.69 -0.78
C GLY A 119 -13.97 -7.47 -1.07
N GLY A 120 -13.27 -6.79 -0.16
CA GLY A 120 -11.83 -6.54 -0.25
C GLY A 120 -10.98 -7.68 0.30
N ILE A 121 -9.70 -7.38 0.39
CA ILE A 121 -8.65 -8.24 0.94
C ILE A 121 -8.07 -7.56 2.18
N VAL A 122 -7.89 -8.32 3.25
CA VAL A 122 -7.24 -7.84 4.48
C VAL A 122 -5.93 -8.58 4.68
N ALA A 123 -4.84 -7.83 4.84
CA ALA A 123 -3.53 -8.33 5.20
C ALA A 123 -3.13 -7.86 6.61
N LEU A 124 -2.73 -8.82 7.46
CA LEU A 124 -2.38 -8.59 8.87
C LEU A 124 -0.91 -8.92 9.11
N ASN A 125 -0.12 -8.01 9.67
CA ASN A 125 1.30 -8.29 9.93
C ASN A 125 1.57 -9.11 11.22
N ARG A 126 0.52 -9.54 11.92
CA ARG A 126 0.53 -10.41 13.11
C ARG A 126 -0.49 -11.52 12.96
N GLU A 127 -0.37 -12.53 13.81
CA GLU A 127 -1.36 -13.59 13.93
C GLU A 127 -2.77 -13.03 14.05
N ALA A 128 -3.73 -13.60 13.31
CA ALA A 128 -5.13 -13.33 13.56
C ALA A 128 -5.61 -14.18 14.73
N ASP A 129 -5.90 -13.53 15.86
CA ASP A 129 -6.47 -14.15 17.05
C ASP A 129 -8.00 -14.25 16.98
N LYS A 130 -8.61 -14.79 18.05
CA LYS A 130 -10.05 -15.02 18.13
C LYS A 130 -10.82 -13.71 17.98
N GLU A 131 -10.47 -12.69 18.76
CA GLU A 131 -11.16 -11.41 18.80
C GLU A 131 -11.08 -10.69 17.45
N THR A 132 -9.91 -10.74 16.80
CA THR A 132 -9.73 -10.18 15.46
C THR A 132 -10.57 -10.94 14.43
N ALA A 133 -10.63 -12.27 14.53
CA ALA A 133 -11.46 -13.10 13.66
C ALA A 133 -12.96 -12.82 13.81
N GLU A 134 -13.44 -12.56 15.02
CA GLU A 134 -14.85 -12.19 15.27
C GLU A 134 -15.22 -10.90 14.52
N GLU A 135 -14.37 -9.88 14.55
CA GLU A 135 -14.61 -8.63 13.82
C GLU A 135 -14.50 -8.79 12.30
N LEU A 136 -13.50 -9.57 11.82
CA LEU A 136 -13.35 -9.88 10.39
C LEU A 136 -14.57 -10.62 9.83
N ALA A 137 -15.16 -11.53 10.62
CA ALA A 137 -16.32 -12.33 10.20
C ALA A 137 -17.62 -11.52 10.05
N LYS A 138 -17.69 -10.29 10.59
CA LYS A 138 -18.89 -9.44 10.51
C LYS A 138 -19.18 -8.95 9.10
N ILE A 139 -18.16 -8.80 8.27
CA ILE A 139 -18.30 -8.30 6.90
C ILE A 139 -17.98 -9.37 5.86
N PHE A 140 -18.32 -9.09 4.62
CA PHE A 140 -17.91 -9.92 3.49
C PHE A 140 -16.49 -9.54 3.06
N LEU A 141 -15.56 -10.50 3.16
CA LEU A 141 -14.18 -10.39 2.66
C LEU A 141 -13.91 -11.53 1.67
N GLU A 142 -13.11 -11.24 0.65
CA GLU A 142 -12.67 -12.26 -0.30
C GLU A 142 -11.50 -13.07 0.27
N ILE A 143 -10.53 -12.38 0.90
CA ILE A 143 -9.28 -12.95 1.39
C ILE A 143 -8.85 -12.30 2.70
N ILE A 144 -8.35 -13.12 3.62
CA ILE A 144 -7.55 -12.68 4.76
C ILE A 144 -6.18 -13.36 4.67
N ILE A 145 -5.10 -12.58 4.73
CA ILE A 145 -3.73 -13.08 4.75
C ILE A 145 -3.01 -12.63 6.02
N ALA A 146 -2.34 -13.56 6.69
CA ALA A 146 -1.66 -13.35 7.96
C ALA A 146 -0.43 -14.27 8.08
N PRO A 147 0.51 -14.02 9.01
CA PRO A 147 1.63 -14.92 9.25
C PRO A 147 1.19 -16.23 9.91
N SER A 148 0.08 -16.20 10.64
CA SER A 148 -0.57 -17.35 11.28
C SER A 148 -2.01 -16.98 11.67
N PHE A 149 -2.80 -17.99 12.03
CA PHE A 149 -4.14 -17.85 12.61
C PHE A 149 -4.20 -18.74 13.86
N SER A 150 -4.85 -18.28 14.92
CA SER A 150 -5.17 -19.14 16.05
C SER A 150 -6.19 -20.22 15.62
N LYS A 151 -6.33 -21.29 16.42
CA LYS A 151 -7.29 -22.36 16.12
C LYS A 151 -8.73 -21.83 16.13
N GLU A 152 -9.02 -20.97 17.08
CA GLU A 152 -10.30 -20.28 17.26
C GLU A 152 -10.59 -19.35 16.07
N ALA A 153 -9.58 -18.63 15.58
CA ALA A 153 -9.71 -17.77 14.41
C ALA A 153 -10.05 -18.58 13.15
N ILE A 154 -9.38 -19.72 12.95
CA ILE A 154 -9.68 -20.63 11.84
C ILE A 154 -11.13 -21.13 11.94
N GLU A 155 -11.58 -21.57 13.12
CA GLU A 155 -12.94 -22.06 13.32
C GLU A 155 -14.00 -21.00 12.97
N ILE A 156 -13.82 -19.77 13.47
CA ILE A 156 -14.75 -18.65 13.24
C ILE A 156 -14.78 -18.27 11.76
N LEU A 157 -13.62 -18.06 11.15
CA LEU A 157 -13.53 -17.59 9.76
C LEU A 157 -13.95 -18.68 8.76
N SER A 158 -13.72 -19.96 9.10
CA SER A 158 -14.09 -21.08 8.22
C SER A 158 -15.60 -21.28 8.09
N ALA A 159 -16.40 -20.72 9.00
CA ALA A 159 -17.86 -20.65 8.85
C ALA A 159 -18.27 -19.90 7.57
N LYS A 160 -17.43 -18.98 7.06
CA LYS A 160 -17.60 -18.35 5.75
C LYS A 160 -17.01 -19.25 4.67
N LYS A 161 -17.84 -20.15 4.11
CA LYS A 161 -17.42 -21.17 3.11
C LYS A 161 -16.54 -20.67 1.95
N ASN A 162 -16.72 -19.42 1.51
CA ASN A 162 -16.04 -18.88 0.34
C ASN A 162 -14.78 -18.03 0.64
N LEU A 163 -14.61 -17.62 1.90
CA LEU A 163 -13.49 -16.78 2.34
C LEU A 163 -12.18 -17.55 2.19
N ARG A 164 -11.15 -16.98 1.53
CA ARG A 164 -9.82 -17.58 1.56
C ARG A 164 -9.03 -17.11 2.76
N LEU A 165 -8.42 -18.06 3.45
CA LEU A 165 -7.44 -17.80 4.49
C LEU A 165 -6.07 -18.20 3.96
N LEU A 166 -5.15 -17.25 3.90
CA LEU A 166 -3.79 -17.43 3.42
C LEU A 166 -2.79 -17.25 4.55
N VAL A 167 -1.90 -18.23 4.73
CA VAL A 167 -0.81 -18.18 5.72
C VAL A 167 0.50 -17.89 5.00
N LEU A 168 1.17 -16.81 5.38
CA LEU A 168 2.47 -16.43 4.85
C LEU A 168 3.38 -15.90 5.98
N PRO A 169 4.20 -16.75 6.64
CA PRO A 169 4.96 -16.37 7.82
C PRO A 169 5.85 -15.14 7.63
N GLU A 170 6.45 -14.99 6.45
CA GLU A 170 7.39 -13.91 6.12
C GLU A 170 6.72 -12.70 5.46
N LEU A 171 5.38 -12.57 5.47
CA LEU A 171 4.67 -11.54 4.70
C LEU A 171 5.09 -10.09 4.99
N ALA A 172 5.49 -9.80 6.24
CA ALA A 172 5.91 -8.48 6.70
C ALA A 172 7.42 -8.23 6.53
N LYS A 173 8.16 -9.16 5.92
CA LYS A 173 9.58 -8.97 5.60
C LYS A 173 9.70 -8.11 4.36
N ALA A 174 10.51 -7.05 4.43
CA ALA A 174 10.77 -6.16 3.32
C ALA A 174 11.34 -6.90 2.09
N ASN A 175 11.06 -6.37 0.90
CA ASN A 175 11.63 -6.87 -0.34
C ASN A 175 13.15 -6.59 -0.40
N CYS A 176 13.89 -7.44 -1.10
CA CYS A 176 15.32 -7.24 -1.29
C CYS A 176 15.59 -6.10 -2.27
N GLU A 177 16.64 -5.31 -2.06
CA GLU A 177 16.98 -4.16 -2.91
C GLU A 177 17.23 -4.54 -4.38
N ASN A 178 17.72 -5.75 -4.64
CA ASN A 178 18.00 -6.24 -6.00
C ASN A 178 16.78 -6.92 -6.66
N SER A 179 15.59 -6.82 -6.07
CA SER A 179 14.36 -7.30 -6.70
C SER A 179 14.03 -6.45 -7.91
N VAL A 180 13.46 -7.05 -8.96
CA VAL A 180 13.04 -6.36 -10.18
C VAL A 180 11.52 -6.32 -10.30
N ASP A 181 11.03 -5.25 -10.92
CA ASP A 181 9.65 -5.10 -11.36
C ASP A 181 9.56 -5.25 -12.89
N LEU A 182 8.53 -5.95 -13.35
CA LEU A 182 8.37 -6.37 -14.73
C LEU A 182 7.04 -5.87 -15.28
N LYS A 183 7.08 -5.04 -16.32
CA LYS A 183 5.87 -4.57 -17.01
C LYS A 183 5.84 -5.06 -18.45
N LYS A 184 4.91 -5.96 -18.74
CA LYS A 184 4.70 -6.45 -20.10
C LYS A 184 4.18 -5.32 -20.99
N VAL A 185 4.80 -5.15 -22.15
CA VAL A 185 4.27 -4.36 -23.27
C VAL A 185 4.03 -5.27 -24.46
N VAL A 186 3.12 -4.91 -25.36
CA VAL A 186 2.85 -5.73 -26.55
C VAL A 186 4.17 -5.87 -27.34
N GLY A 187 4.61 -7.11 -27.55
CA GLY A 187 5.88 -7.42 -28.23
C GLY A 187 7.17 -7.24 -27.40
N GLY A 188 7.13 -6.68 -26.19
CA GLY A 188 8.33 -6.36 -25.41
C GLY A 188 8.17 -6.53 -23.88
N LEU A 189 9.17 -6.11 -23.11
CA LEU A 189 9.17 -6.17 -21.65
C LEU A 189 9.97 -4.98 -21.10
N LEU A 190 9.37 -4.22 -20.18
CA LEU A 190 10.08 -3.22 -19.38
C LEU A 190 10.53 -3.88 -18.08
N VAL A 191 11.77 -3.61 -17.68
CA VAL A 191 12.38 -4.13 -16.45
C VAL A 191 13.03 -2.99 -15.71
N GLN A 192 12.75 -2.89 -14.42
CA GLN A 192 13.35 -1.90 -13.52
C GLN A 192 13.65 -2.54 -12.17
N GLU A 193 14.48 -1.88 -11.37
CA GLU A 193 14.59 -2.23 -9.95
C GLU A 193 13.25 -1.96 -9.25
N LEU A 194 12.88 -2.81 -8.30
CA LEU A 194 11.72 -2.62 -7.46
C LEU A 194 11.95 -1.42 -6.54
N ASP A 195 10.95 -0.56 -6.39
CA ASP A 195 11.02 0.58 -5.48
C ASP A 195 10.98 0.11 -4.01
N THR A 196 12.15 -0.18 -3.44
CA THR A 196 12.31 -0.65 -2.05
C THR A 196 12.66 0.47 -1.07
N LYS A 197 12.96 1.67 -1.55
CA LYS A 197 13.35 2.81 -0.70
C LYS A 197 12.12 3.59 -0.25
N LEU A 198 12.24 4.27 0.88
CA LEU A 198 11.16 5.12 1.42
C LEU A 198 11.57 6.60 1.38
N PHE A 199 12.68 6.95 2.03
CA PHE A 199 13.37 8.24 1.90
C PHE A 199 14.73 8.10 2.58
N CYS A 200 15.59 9.10 2.41
CA CYS A 200 16.81 9.24 3.20
C CYS A 200 16.53 10.26 4.31
N GLU A 201 16.69 9.87 5.59
CA GLU A 201 16.41 10.77 6.73
C GLU A 201 17.19 12.09 6.67
N ARG A 202 18.42 12.06 6.13
CA ARG A 202 19.27 13.25 5.98
C ARG A 202 18.76 14.23 4.91
N ASP A 203 17.93 13.75 3.99
CA ASP A 203 17.39 14.55 2.90
C ASP A 203 16.02 15.15 3.25
N LEU A 204 15.41 14.75 4.38
CA LEU A 204 14.17 15.33 4.86
C LEU A 204 14.38 16.80 5.26
N LYS A 205 13.60 17.69 4.64
CA LYS A 205 13.69 19.14 4.88
C LYS A 205 12.34 19.72 5.22
N CYS A 206 12.24 20.40 6.36
CA CYS A 206 11.11 21.29 6.64
C CYS A 206 11.32 22.59 5.87
N VAL A 207 10.46 22.84 4.87
CA VAL A 207 10.60 23.99 3.96
C VAL A 207 9.71 25.19 4.34
N THR A 208 8.74 24.98 5.22
CA THR A 208 7.87 26.02 5.78
C THR A 208 8.38 26.57 7.10
N LYS A 209 7.89 27.74 7.51
CA LYS A 209 8.16 28.38 8.81
C LYS A 209 7.65 27.53 9.98
N ARG A 210 6.44 26.98 9.86
CA ARG A 210 5.89 26.05 10.84
C ARG A 210 6.59 24.71 10.69
N LYS A 211 7.11 24.19 11.79
CA LYS A 211 7.64 22.82 11.89
C LYS A 211 6.51 21.86 12.28
N PRO A 212 6.49 20.62 11.75
CA PRO A 212 5.55 19.62 12.23
C PRO A 212 5.85 19.27 13.68
N THR A 213 4.81 18.95 14.44
CA THR A 213 4.95 18.30 15.75
C THR A 213 5.47 16.87 15.57
N ALA A 214 5.97 16.25 16.65
CA ALA A 214 6.40 14.85 16.60
C ALA A 214 5.27 13.90 16.17
N ALA A 215 4.04 14.17 16.62
CA ALA A 215 2.86 13.41 16.23
C ALA A 215 2.50 13.58 14.74
N GLU A 216 2.63 14.79 14.19
CA GLU A 216 2.45 15.00 12.75
C GLU A 216 3.56 14.33 11.96
N MET A 217 4.81 14.38 12.41
CA MET A 217 5.93 13.73 11.70
C MET A 217 5.72 12.21 11.58
N MET A 218 5.32 11.54 12.67
CA MET A 218 4.99 10.10 12.62
C MET A 218 3.84 9.81 11.64
N GLN A 219 2.82 10.66 11.60
CA GLN A 219 1.71 10.51 10.67
C GLN A 219 2.10 10.82 9.22
N LEU A 220 3.03 11.75 8.99
CA LEU A 220 3.56 12.05 7.66
C LEU A 220 4.36 10.87 7.12
N GLU A 221 5.20 10.24 7.95
CA GLU A 221 5.91 9.02 7.55
C GLU A 221 4.94 7.88 7.25
N PHE A 222 3.87 7.74 8.04
CA PHE A 222 2.81 6.78 7.75
C PHE A 222 2.12 7.10 6.41
N ALA A 223 1.71 8.35 6.18
CA ALA A 223 1.11 8.77 4.91
C ALA A 223 2.04 8.53 3.73
N TRP A 224 3.34 8.72 3.91
CA TRP A 224 4.36 8.49 2.89
C TRP A 224 4.52 7.01 2.53
N ARG A 225 4.57 6.11 3.52
CA ARG A 225 4.60 4.66 3.32
C ARG A 225 3.39 4.18 2.52
N VAL A 226 2.20 4.70 2.83
CA VAL A 226 0.97 4.32 2.11
C VAL A 226 0.94 4.92 0.70
N VAL A 227 1.22 6.22 0.54
CA VAL A 227 1.08 6.90 -0.76
C VAL A 227 2.03 6.36 -1.83
N LYS A 228 3.19 5.81 -1.43
CA LYS A 228 4.11 5.07 -2.31
C LYS A 228 3.44 3.94 -3.08
N HIS A 229 2.38 3.35 -2.53
CA HIS A 229 1.65 2.23 -3.13
C HIS A 229 0.29 2.60 -3.72
N VAL A 230 -0.07 3.88 -3.67
CA VAL A 230 -1.27 4.41 -4.31
C VAL A 230 -0.96 4.69 -5.78
N LYS A 231 -1.85 4.28 -6.70
CA LYS A 231 -1.66 4.58 -8.13
C LYS A 231 -1.60 6.10 -8.38
N SER A 232 -0.69 6.53 -9.24
CA SER A 232 -0.39 7.95 -9.46
C SER A 232 -1.41 8.66 -10.38
N ASN A 233 -1.70 9.95 -10.18
CA ASN A 233 -1.26 10.77 -9.04
C ASN A 233 -1.99 10.34 -7.75
N GLY A 234 -1.20 10.05 -6.70
CA GLY A 234 -1.68 9.52 -5.44
C GLY A 234 -1.63 10.54 -4.31
N ILE A 235 -2.72 10.59 -3.51
CA ILE A 235 -2.79 11.34 -2.25
C ILE A 235 -3.25 10.40 -1.14
N CYS A 236 -2.62 10.50 0.02
CA CYS A 236 -3.02 9.80 1.24
C CYS A 236 -3.17 10.78 2.39
N LEU A 237 -4.32 10.76 3.06
CA LEU A 237 -4.59 11.51 4.28
C LEU A 237 -4.53 10.55 5.48
N VAL A 238 -3.85 10.96 6.55
CA VAL A 238 -3.69 10.19 7.78
C VAL A 238 -4.10 11.04 8.98
N LYS A 239 -4.80 10.43 9.93
CA LYS A 239 -5.11 11.03 11.22
C LYS A 239 -5.00 9.99 12.34
N GLY A 240 -4.17 10.27 13.33
CA GLY A 240 -3.85 9.32 14.40
C GLY A 240 -3.15 8.08 13.82
N ASN A 241 -3.76 6.91 14.04
CA ASN A 241 -3.18 5.61 13.66
C ASN A 241 -3.84 5.00 12.42
N ARG A 242 -4.55 5.78 11.59
CA ARG A 242 -5.13 5.29 10.34
C ARG A 242 -5.08 6.27 9.18
N THR A 243 -5.17 5.73 7.98
CA THR A 243 -5.61 6.50 6.81
C THR A 243 -7.04 6.98 7.03
N VAL A 244 -7.35 8.18 6.58
CA VAL A 244 -8.73 8.72 6.60
C VAL A 244 -9.25 9.03 5.21
N GLY A 245 -8.39 9.11 4.19
CA GLY A 245 -8.83 9.27 2.81
C GLY A 245 -7.68 8.99 1.84
N VAL A 246 -7.96 8.27 0.76
CA VAL A 246 -6.98 7.93 -0.27
C VAL A 246 -7.54 8.31 -1.64
N GLY A 247 -6.78 9.09 -2.40
CA GLY A 247 -7.12 9.52 -3.75
C GLY A 247 -6.22 8.86 -4.77
N PRO A 248 -6.59 7.69 -5.33
CA PRO A 248 -5.77 6.99 -6.31
C PRO A 248 -6.02 7.44 -7.76
N GLY A 249 -4.97 7.39 -8.58
CA GLY A 249 -5.04 7.19 -10.03
C GLY A 249 -5.56 8.37 -10.85
N GLN A 250 -5.42 9.60 -10.37
CA GLN A 250 -5.93 10.77 -11.09
C GLN A 250 -4.89 11.37 -12.05
N THR A 251 -5.37 11.85 -13.20
CA THR A 251 -4.54 12.59 -14.18
C THR A 251 -4.09 13.94 -13.64
N ASN A 252 -4.84 14.53 -12.69
CA ASN A 252 -4.50 15.77 -11.99
C ASN A 252 -4.41 15.54 -10.47
N ARG A 253 -3.36 16.07 -9.84
CA ARG A 253 -3.07 15.90 -8.41
C ARG A 253 -4.09 16.59 -7.51
N VAL A 254 -4.62 17.76 -7.90
CA VAL A 254 -5.66 18.44 -7.12
C VAL A 254 -6.94 17.60 -7.08
N THR A 255 -7.29 16.90 -8.17
CA THR A 255 -8.43 15.99 -8.21
C THR A 255 -8.23 14.76 -7.31
N ALA A 256 -7.01 14.21 -7.24
CA ALA A 256 -6.69 13.16 -6.27
C ALA A 256 -6.89 13.66 -4.82
N LEU A 257 -6.48 14.89 -4.53
CA LEU A 257 -6.69 15.48 -3.20
C LEU A 257 -8.17 15.73 -2.90
N GLU A 258 -8.94 16.28 -3.84
CA GLU A 258 -10.38 16.50 -3.67
C GLU A 258 -11.12 15.18 -3.38
N LEU A 259 -10.77 14.09 -4.08
CA LEU A 259 -11.30 12.76 -3.81
C LEU A 259 -10.92 12.27 -2.40
N ALA A 260 -9.65 12.40 -2.02
CA ALA A 260 -9.19 11.99 -0.69
C ALA A 260 -9.88 12.78 0.44
N VAL A 261 -10.06 14.10 0.27
CA VAL A 261 -10.81 14.95 1.23
C VAL A 261 -12.27 14.53 1.29
N ASN A 262 -12.91 14.24 0.15
CA ASN A 262 -14.29 13.80 0.11
C ASN A 262 -14.48 12.47 0.85
N TYR A 263 -13.60 11.50 0.64
CA TYR A 263 -13.63 10.24 1.38
C TYR A 263 -13.39 10.42 2.87
N ALA A 264 -12.49 11.33 3.26
CA ALA A 264 -12.22 11.62 4.66
C ALA A 264 -13.37 12.36 5.38
N GLY A 265 -14.16 13.17 4.66
CA GLY A 265 -15.20 13.99 5.27
C GLY A 265 -14.67 14.82 6.45
N ASP A 266 -15.36 14.77 7.58
CA ASP A 266 -14.95 15.48 8.81
C ASP A 266 -13.61 15.01 9.37
N ALA A 267 -13.17 13.79 9.04
CA ALA A 267 -11.89 13.25 9.50
C ALA A 267 -10.69 13.94 8.83
N ALA A 268 -10.88 14.67 7.73
CA ALA A 268 -9.82 15.46 7.07
C ALA A 268 -9.29 16.58 7.98
N LYS A 269 -10.15 17.14 8.85
CA LYS A 269 -9.76 18.23 9.74
C LYS A 269 -8.76 17.72 10.79
N GLY A 270 -7.56 18.31 10.80
CA GLY A 270 -6.47 17.89 11.67
C GLY A 270 -5.66 16.70 11.14
N ALA A 271 -5.95 16.23 9.93
CA ALA A 271 -5.17 15.18 9.28
C ALA A 271 -3.88 15.76 8.68
N VAL A 272 -2.94 14.87 8.37
CA VAL A 272 -1.76 15.16 7.56
C VAL A 272 -1.89 14.52 6.17
N MET A 273 -1.12 15.01 5.20
CA MET A 273 -1.19 14.58 3.81
C MET A 273 0.17 14.10 3.28
N GLY A 274 0.19 12.95 2.62
CA GLY A 274 1.29 12.50 1.76
C GLY A 274 0.93 12.61 0.28
N SER A 275 1.86 13.06 -0.55
CA SER A 275 1.72 13.10 -2.00
C SER A 275 2.87 12.41 -2.70
N ASP A 276 2.61 11.41 -3.54
CA ASP A 276 3.62 10.58 -4.22
C ASP A 276 4.65 11.35 -5.06
N ALA A 277 4.31 12.59 -5.44
CA ALA A 277 5.07 13.47 -6.30
C ALA A 277 4.81 14.95 -5.94
N PHE A 278 5.56 15.87 -6.55
CA PHE A 278 5.51 17.28 -6.18
C PHE A 278 4.22 17.99 -6.59
N PHE A 279 3.88 19.09 -5.90
CA PHE A 279 2.78 19.97 -6.33
C PHE A 279 3.22 20.88 -7.49
N PRO A 280 2.55 20.85 -8.65
CA PRO A 280 2.88 21.74 -9.76
C PRO A 280 2.40 23.18 -9.54
N PHE A 281 1.43 23.39 -8.65
CA PHE A 281 0.81 24.68 -8.33
C PHE A 281 0.42 24.76 -6.83
N SER A 282 -0.02 25.93 -6.36
CA SER A 282 -0.49 26.15 -4.97
C SER A 282 -1.89 25.58 -4.68
N ASP A 283 -2.64 25.18 -5.71
CA ASP A 283 -4.02 24.71 -5.63
C ASP A 283 -4.24 23.57 -4.62
N CYS A 284 -3.30 22.62 -4.56
CA CYS A 284 -3.35 21.52 -3.59
C CYS A 284 -3.27 22.03 -2.14
N ILE A 285 -2.51 23.10 -1.89
CA ILE A 285 -2.41 23.71 -0.56
C ILE A 285 -3.68 24.50 -0.22
N GLU A 286 -4.31 25.14 -1.19
CA GLU A 286 -5.58 25.82 -1.00
C GLU A 286 -6.71 24.84 -0.62
N VAL A 287 -6.77 23.68 -1.29
CA VAL A 287 -7.69 22.59 -0.94
C VAL A 287 -7.34 22.04 0.44
N ALA A 288 -6.06 21.80 0.73
CA ALA A 288 -5.61 21.29 2.03
C ALA A 288 -6.01 22.23 3.18
N LYS A 289 -5.85 23.54 3.00
CA LYS A 289 -6.29 24.58 3.95
C LYS A 289 -7.79 24.51 4.20
N LYS A 290 -8.61 24.41 3.14
CA LYS A 290 -10.08 24.32 3.26
C LYS A 290 -10.52 23.05 4.01
N ALA A 291 -9.81 21.94 3.81
CA ALA A 291 -10.06 20.68 4.48
C ALA A 291 -9.55 20.64 5.94
N GLY A 292 -8.72 21.60 6.34
CA GLY A 292 -8.12 21.65 7.68
C GLY A 292 -6.95 20.69 7.88
N ILE A 293 -6.24 20.34 6.80
CA ILE A 293 -4.99 19.57 6.87
C ILE A 293 -3.90 20.42 7.53
N THR A 294 -3.10 19.83 8.42
CA THR A 294 -2.13 20.59 9.24
C THR A 294 -0.69 20.42 8.78
N ALA A 295 -0.36 19.32 8.12
CA ALA A 295 0.98 19.06 7.61
C ALA A 295 0.97 18.25 6.32
N VAL A 296 2.03 18.41 5.52
CA VAL A 296 2.19 17.78 4.21
C VAL A 296 3.60 17.22 4.04
N ILE A 297 3.72 16.06 3.40
CA ILE A 297 4.98 15.48 2.94
C ILE A 297 4.91 15.19 1.44
N GLN A 298 5.92 15.66 0.71
CA GLN A 298 6.03 15.52 -0.74
C GLN A 298 7.52 15.49 -1.15
N PRO A 299 7.89 15.16 -2.40
CA PRO A 299 9.29 15.18 -2.80
C PRO A 299 9.91 16.59 -2.89
N GLY A 300 9.13 17.59 -3.32
CA GLY A 300 9.67 18.83 -3.88
C GLY A 300 10.33 18.62 -5.25
N GLY A 301 10.98 19.67 -5.77
CA GLY A 301 11.64 19.69 -7.08
C GLY A 301 10.81 20.35 -8.19
N SER A 302 9.70 21.02 -7.87
CA SER A 302 8.98 21.85 -8.83
C SER A 302 9.72 23.16 -9.07
N VAL A 303 9.69 23.67 -10.31
CA VAL A 303 10.11 25.05 -10.60
C VAL A 303 9.22 26.09 -9.89
N LYS A 304 8.08 25.66 -9.35
CA LYS A 304 7.10 26.47 -8.59
C LYS A 304 6.98 26.06 -7.12
N ASP A 305 7.96 25.37 -6.54
CA ASP A 305 7.89 24.95 -5.13
C ASP A 305 7.63 26.15 -4.19
N GLU A 306 8.22 27.31 -4.47
CA GLU A 306 8.03 28.54 -3.68
C GLU A 306 6.56 28.99 -3.60
N ASP A 307 5.76 28.78 -4.65
CA ASP A 307 4.33 29.12 -4.65
C ASP A 307 3.57 28.24 -3.63
N SER A 308 3.86 26.94 -3.61
CA SER A 308 3.26 26.00 -2.67
C SER A 308 3.76 26.21 -1.24
N ILE A 309 5.05 26.52 -1.05
CA ILE A 309 5.64 26.82 0.27
C ILE A 309 5.01 28.08 0.86
N LYS A 310 4.90 29.15 0.05
CA LYS A 310 4.27 30.40 0.47
C LYS A 310 2.80 30.19 0.85
N ALA A 311 2.04 29.46 0.03
CA ALA A 311 0.65 29.14 0.33
C ALA A 311 0.52 28.32 1.62
N ALA A 312 1.48 27.42 1.91
CA ALA A 312 1.48 26.61 3.13
C ALA A 312 1.82 27.44 4.37
N ASP A 313 2.80 28.35 4.27
CA ASP A 313 3.11 29.32 5.32
C ASP A 313 1.91 30.21 5.66
N GLU A 314 1.21 30.74 4.64
CA GLU A 314 0.00 31.55 4.81
C GLU A 314 -1.18 30.75 5.39
N ALA A 315 -1.18 29.43 5.19
CA ALA A 315 -2.16 28.50 5.75
C ALA A 315 -1.76 27.94 7.12
N ASN A 316 -0.54 28.24 7.62
CA ASN A 316 0.06 27.63 8.80
C ASN A 316 0.12 26.08 8.71
N ILE A 317 0.42 25.57 7.51
CA ILE A 317 0.58 24.15 7.21
C ILE A 317 2.09 23.84 7.20
N ALA A 318 2.51 22.80 7.94
CA ALA A 318 3.91 22.36 7.89
C ALA A 318 4.17 21.55 6.61
N MET A 319 5.32 21.72 5.97
CA MET A 319 5.68 21.00 4.74
C MET A 319 7.07 20.38 4.83
N ILE A 320 7.13 19.08 4.57
CA ILE A 320 8.37 18.30 4.48
C ILE A 320 8.64 17.92 3.02
N PHE A 321 9.86 18.19 2.57
CA PHE A 321 10.41 17.69 1.31
C PHE A 321 11.25 16.44 1.55
N THR A 322 11.01 15.39 0.77
CA THR A 322 11.77 14.12 0.84
C THR A 322 12.89 14.02 -0.20
N GLY A 323 12.80 14.79 -1.29
CA GLY A 323 13.69 14.64 -2.44
C GLY A 323 13.50 13.33 -3.24
N MET A 324 12.51 12.50 -2.88
CA MET A 324 12.29 11.18 -3.48
C MET A 324 10.85 11.06 -3.96
N ARG A 325 10.66 10.62 -5.21
CA ARG A 325 9.34 10.46 -5.84
C ARG A 325 8.99 8.97 -5.96
N HIS A 326 7.74 8.61 -5.66
CA HIS A 326 7.24 7.24 -5.73
C HIS A 326 6.06 7.09 -6.69
N PHE A 327 6.29 7.26 -8.00
CA PHE A 327 5.23 7.04 -8.98
C PHE A 327 4.92 5.55 -9.18
N LYS A 328 3.63 5.22 -9.28
CA LYS A 328 3.13 3.86 -9.52
C LYS A 328 1.99 3.87 -10.54
N HIS A 329 2.18 3.15 -11.65
CA HIS A 329 1.21 3.05 -12.74
C HIS A 329 0.68 1.63 -12.92
#